data_AF-R5UHE5-F1
#
_entry.id   AF-R5UHE5-F1
#
_cell.length_a   1.000
_cell.length_b   1.000
_cell.length_c   1.000
_cell.angle_alpha   90.00
_cell.angle_beta   90.00
_cell.angle_gamma   90.00
#
_symmetry.space_group_name_H-M   'P 1'
#
loop_
_entity.id
_entity.type
_entity.pdbx_description
1 polymer ?
#
loop_
_entity_poly.entity_id
_entity_poly.type
_entity_poly.pdbx_seq_one_letter_code
_entity_poly.pdbx_strand_id
1 'polypeptide(L)'
;MMTLIFWIVPVLSVVSNLSIYGYALGMDVNMEVIVSILMGGIFILLGNYMSKNHQNYTVGIKLPWTLNSEENWNRTHRMAGKLWILAGLVFWGSVFFENNTVPIVIIVVVVTIPMIYSFVLYKKGI
;
A
#
# COMPACT_ATOMS: atom_id res chain seq x y z
N MET A 1 0.19 -2.09 14.46
CA MET A 1 -0.54 -1.95 13.19
C MET A 1 -1.85 -1.20 13.36
N MET A 2 -2.74 -1.59 14.27
CA MET A 2 -4.02 -0.90 14.47
C MET A 2 -3.86 0.61 14.73
N THR A 3 -2.92 1.00 15.60
CA THR A 3 -2.60 2.41 15.83
C THR A 3 -2.25 3.14 14.53
N LEU A 4 -1.37 2.56 13.69
CA LEU A 4 -0.99 3.15 12.40
C LEU A 4 -2.20 3.32 11.47
N ILE A 5 -3.05 2.30 11.36
CA ILE A 5 -4.28 2.35 10.54
C ILE A 5 -5.20 3.48 11.01
N PHE A 6 -5.37 3.62 12.33
CA PHE A 6 -6.20 4.70 12.89
C PHE A 6 -5.61 6.09 12.66
N TRP A 7 -4.29 6.22 12.51
CA TRP A 7 -3.64 7.51 12.20
C TRP A 7 -3.65 7.87 10.71
N ILE A 8 -3.77 6.89 9.79
CA ILE A 8 -3.82 7.17 8.34
C ILE A 8 -5.05 8.03 8.00
N VAL A 9 -6.21 7.72 8.57
CA VAL A 9 -7.48 8.42 8.30
C VAL A 9 -7.43 9.92 8.65
N PRO A 10 -7.09 10.33 9.88
CA PRO A 10 -7.03 11.75 10.23
C PRO A 10 -5.95 12.50 9.44
N VAL A 11 -4.79 11.88 9.20
CA VAL A 11 -3.73 12.50 8.39
C VAL A 11 -4.22 12.77 6.96
N LEU A 12 -4.84 11.77 6.31
CA LEU A 12 -5.42 11.94 4.97
C LEU A 12 -6.46 13.05 4.95
N SER A 13 -7.39 13.05 5.91
CA SER A 13 -8.46 14.05 5.99
C SER A 13 -7.92 15.47 6.17
N VAL A 14 -6.88 15.66 6.99
CA VAL A 14 -6.27 16.99 7.19
C VAL A 14 -5.59 17.45 5.91
N VAL A 15 -4.78 16.60 5.27
CA VAL A 15 -4.06 17.00 4.04
C VAL A 15 -5.03 17.25 2.89
N SER A 16 -6.08 16.45 2.73
CA SER A 16 -7.07 16.66 1.68
C SER A 16 -7.83 17.98 1.88
N ASN A 17 -8.25 18.28 3.11
CA ASN A 17 -8.94 19.55 3.40
C ASN A 17 -8.01 20.76 3.16
N LEU A 18 -6.77 20.72 3.62
CA LEU A 18 -5.80 21.80 3.38
C LEU A 18 -5.57 22.03 1.88
N SER A 19 -5.49 20.95 1.10
CA SER A 19 -5.32 21.03 -0.36
C SER A 19 -6.52 21.68 -1.04
N ILE A 20 -7.74 21.32 -0.62
CA ILE A 20 -8.99 21.93 -1.14
C ILE A 20 -9.07 23.41 -0.78
N TYR A 21 -8.74 23.80 0.46
CA TYR A 21 -8.74 25.20 0.86
C TYR A 21 -7.65 26.01 0.14
N GLY A 22 -6.46 25.45 -0.07
CA GLY A 22 -5.40 26.09 -0.84
C GLY A 22 -5.82 26.37 -2.28
N TYR A 23 -6.46 25.39 -2.92
CA TYR A 23 -7.04 25.57 -4.26
C TYR A 23 -8.15 26.64 -4.28
N ALA A 24 -9.03 26.65 -3.29
CA ALA A 24 -10.11 27.65 -3.17
C ALA A 24 -9.59 29.08 -2.95
N LEU A 25 -8.42 29.24 -2.33
CA LEU A 25 -7.75 30.53 -2.13
C LEU A 25 -6.99 31.02 -3.38
N GLY A 26 -7.04 30.26 -4.48
CA GLY A 26 -6.36 30.61 -5.73
C GLY A 26 -4.85 30.34 -5.72
N MET A 27 -4.37 29.51 -4.78
CA MET A 27 -2.98 29.04 -4.82
C MET A 27 -2.83 28.00 -5.93
N ASP A 28 -1.71 28.06 -6.65
CA ASP A 28 -1.35 27.09 -7.68
C ASP A 28 -0.90 25.78 -7.02
N VAL A 29 -1.88 24.99 -6.57
CA VAL A 29 -1.66 23.73 -5.86
C VAL A 29 -1.68 22.59 -6.87
N ASN A 30 -0.52 21.98 -7.10
CA ASN A 30 -0.44 20.77 -7.91
C ASN A 30 -0.99 19.57 -7.12
N MET A 31 -2.27 19.26 -7.35
CA MET A 31 -2.97 18.15 -6.71
C MET A 31 -2.35 16.78 -7.04
N GLU A 32 -1.77 16.61 -8.22
CA GLU A 32 -1.17 15.35 -8.65
C GLU A 32 0.06 15.00 -7.82
N VAL A 33 0.91 16.00 -7.54
CA VAL A 33 2.08 15.87 -6.66
C VAL A 33 1.64 15.51 -5.24
N ILE A 34 0.64 16.19 -4.68
CA ILE A 34 0.16 15.94 -3.31
C ILE A 34 -0.37 14.52 -3.18
N VAL A 35 -1.25 14.09 -4.11
CA VAL A 35 -1.84 12.76 -4.09
C VAL A 35 -0.77 11.68 -4.24
N SER A 36 0.20 11.89 -5.13
CA SER A 36 1.28 10.92 -5.36
C SER A 36 2.21 10.77 -4.16
N ILE A 37 2.56 11.88 -3.51
CA ILE A 37 3.37 11.87 -2.27
C ILE A 37 2.62 11.14 -1.16
N LEU A 38 1.35 11.47 -0.94
CA LEU A 38 0.50 10.83 0.07
C LEU A 38 0.35 9.33 -0.17
N MET A 39 0.00 8.93 -1.40
CA MET A 39 -0.20 7.51 -1.74
C MET A 39 1.10 6.72 -1.63
N GLY A 40 2.20 7.22 -2.19
CA GLY A 40 3.50 6.57 -2.08
C GLY A 40 3.95 6.43 -0.63
N GLY A 41 3.74 7.47 0.19
CA GLY A 41 4.05 7.44 1.63
C GLY A 41 3.25 6.37 2.38
N ILE A 42 1.95 6.26 2.11
CA ILE A 42 1.09 5.24 2.71
C ILE A 42 1.55 3.83 2.30
N PHE A 43 1.90 3.61 1.03
CA PHE A 43 2.37 2.32 0.56
C PHE A 43 3.68 1.88 1.23
N ILE A 44 4.62 2.82 1.39
CA ILE A 44 5.88 2.57 2.11
C ILE A 44 5.62 2.24 3.58
N LEU A 45 4.78 3.02 4.25
CA LEU A 45 4.43 2.81 5.66
C LEU A 45 3.75 1.44 5.85
N LEU A 46 2.74 1.13 5.05
CA LEU A 46 2.03 -0.15 5.14
C LEU A 46 2.95 -1.33 4.77
N GLY A 47 3.79 -1.19 3.75
CA GLY A 47 4.75 -2.21 3.35
C GLY A 47 5.75 -2.56 4.46
N ASN A 48 6.25 -1.55 5.18
CA ASN A 48 7.17 -1.76 6.31
C ASN A 48 6.50 -2.47 7.51
N TYR A 49 5.20 -2.22 7.71
CA TYR A 49 4.46 -2.86 8.81
C TYR A 49 3.93 -4.25 8.45
N MET A 50 3.74 -4.57 7.17
CA MET A 50 3.22 -5.89 6.75
C MET A 50 4.11 -7.04 7.22
N SER A 51 5.44 -6.94 7.09
CA SER A 51 6.34 -8.03 7.46
C SER A 51 6.41 -8.30 8.97
N LYS A 52 5.91 -7.38 9.79
CA LYS A 52 5.90 -7.50 11.26
C LYS A 52 4.55 -7.99 11.79
N ASN A 53 3.58 -8.22 10.91
CA ASN A 53 2.25 -8.61 11.30
C ASN A 53 2.15 -10.12 11.49
N HIS A 54 1.86 -10.55 12.71
CA HIS A 54 1.48 -11.93 12.99
C HIS A 54 0.12 -12.23 12.37
N GLN A 55 -0.17 -13.52 12.22
CA GLN A 55 -1.43 -13.98 11.64
C GLN A 55 -2.62 -13.43 12.44
N ASN A 56 -3.47 -12.67 11.76
CA ASN A 56 -4.57 -11.97 12.38
C ASN A 56 -5.80 -12.01 11.47
N TYR A 57 -6.98 -12.18 12.06
CA TYR A 57 -8.25 -12.15 11.32
C TYR A 57 -8.65 -10.73 10.86
N THR A 58 -8.00 -9.70 11.42
CA THR A 58 -8.39 -8.30 11.17
C THR A 58 -7.59 -7.64 10.04
N VAL A 59 -6.27 -7.83 9.97
CA VAL A 59 -5.38 -7.08 9.06
C VAL A 59 -4.41 -8.01 8.32
N GLY A 60 -4.26 -7.83 7.00
CA GLY A 60 -3.32 -8.54 6.14
C GLY A 60 -3.94 -9.10 4.86
N ILE A 61 -3.15 -9.87 4.11
CA ILE A 61 -3.60 -10.62 2.93
C ILE A 61 -4.30 -11.89 3.42
N LYS A 62 -5.64 -11.85 3.45
CA LYS A 62 -6.48 -12.93 3.97
C LYS A 62 -6.95 -13.83 2.84
N LEU A 63 -6.16 -14.85 2.55
CA LEU A 63 -6.56 -15.95 1.68
C LEU A 63 -6.83 -17.20 2.55
N PRO A 64 -7.76 -18.10 2.15
CA PRO A 64 -8.11 -19.28 2.95
C PRO A 64 -6.90 -20.12 3.36
N TRP A 65 -5.89 -20.19 2.49
CA TRP A 65 -4.65 -20.92 2.76
C TRP A 65 -3.65 -20.16 3.65
N THR A 66 -3.55 -18.83 3.54
CA THR A 66 -2.70 -18.02 4.45
C THR A 66 -3.23 -17.97 5.88
N LEU A 67 -4.53 -18.19 6.07
CA LEU A 67 -5.14 -18.27 7.40
C LEU A 67 -4.98 -19.66 8.04
N ASN A 68 -4.55 -20.67 7.29
CA ASN A 68 -4.32 -22.01 7.83
C ASN A 68 -2.86 -22.29 8.18
N SER A 69 -1.92 -21.45 7.73
CA SER A 69 -0.48 -21.65 7.93
C SER A 69 0.23 -20.35 8.26
N GLU A 70 0.78 -20.28 9.48
CA GLU A 70 1.58 -19.14 9.95
C GLU A 70 2.85 -18.95 9.10
N GLU A 71 3.41 -20.04 8.58
CA GLU A 71 4.59 -19.96 7.72
C GLU A 71 4.25 -19.34 6.36
N ASN A 72 3.11 -19.70 5.77
CA ASN A 72 2.63 -19.07 4.53
C ASN A 72 2.29 -17.59 4.76
N TRP A 73 1.68 -17.26 5.89
CA TRP A 73 1.40 -15.90 6.30
C TRP A 73 2.67 -15.04 6.35
N ASN A 74 3.68 -15.48 7.12
CA ASN A 74 4.92 -14.73 7.33
C ASN A 74 5.73 -14.55 6.03
N ARG A 75 5.83 -15.59 5.20
CA ARG A 75 6.56 -15.53 3.93
C ARG A 75 5.85 -14.60 2.94
N THR A 76 4.52 -14.68 2.84
CA THR A 76 3.73 -13.83 1.94
C THR A 76 3.81 -12.37 2.37
N HIS A 77 3.64 -12.06 3.65
CA HIS A 77 3.67 -10.69 4.16
C HIS A 77 5.06 -10.06 4.12
N ARG A 78 6.13 -10.84 4.29
CA ARG A 78 7.51 -10.36 4.11
C ARG A 78 7.82 -10.00 2.66
N MET A 79 7.33 -10.80 1.70
CA MET A 79 7.46 -10.49 0.28
C MET A 79 6.60 -9.29 -0.11
N ALA A 80 5.32 -9.30 0.28
CA ALA A 80 4.37 -8.21 0.03
C ALA A 80 4.88 -6.89 0.61
N GLY A 81 5.48 -6.89 1.81
CA GLY A 81 6.07 -5.71 2.42
C GLY A 81 7.14 -5.04 1.55
N LYS A 82 8.09 -5.82 1.02
CA LYS A 82 9.12 -5.31 0.09
C LYS A 82 8.50 -4.75 -1.19
N LEU A 83 7.49 -5.44 -1.71
CA LEU A 83 6.83 -5.07 -2.95
C LEU A 83 6.03 -3.77 -2.80
N TRP A 84 5.36 -3.58 -1.66
CA TRP A 84 4.63 -2.36 -1.33
C TRP A 84 5.56 -1.16 -1.13
N ILE A 85 6.73 -1.35 -0.51
CA ILE A 85 7.73 -0.28 -0.41
C ILE A 85 8.24 0.13 -1.80
N LEU A 86 8.56 -0.84 -2.66
CA LEU A 86 8.95 -0.59 -4.05
C LEU A 86 7.85 0.14 -4.82
N ALA A 87 6.60 -0.31 -4.70
CA ALA A 87 5.46 0.34 -5.33
C ALA A 87 5.30 1.81 -4.90
N GLY A 88 5.48 2.12 -3.61
CA GLY A 88 5.43 3.49 -3.12
C GLY A 88 6.55 4.38 -3.66
N LEU A 89 7.76 3.85 -3.83
CA LEU A 89 8.87 4.56 -4.46
C LEU A 89 8.61 4.84 -5.95
N VAL A 90 8.04 3.87 -6.67
CA VAL A 90 7.66 4.07 -8.09
C VAL A 90 6.54 5.11 -8.20
N PHE A 91 5.61 5.16 -7.24
CA PHE A 91 4.57 6.19 -7.16
C PHE A 91 5.12 7.61 -6.98
N TRP A 92 6.22 7.76 -6.25
CA TRP A 92 6.90 9.07 -6.18
C TRP A 92 7.61 9.41 -7.50
N GLY A 93 8.16 8.41 -8.18
CA GLY A 93 8.75 8.57 -9.50
C GLY A 93 7.75 8.91 -10.61
N SER A 94 6.49 8.47 -10.49
CA SER A 94 5.47 8.70 -11.52
C SER A 94 5.07 10.16 -11.69
N VAL A 95 5.32 11.00 -10.68
CA VAL A 95 5.10 12.45 -10.74
C VAL A 95 5.89 13.11 -11.88
N PHE A 96 7.05 12.57 -12.25
CA PHE A 96 7.88 13.12 -13.32
C PHE A 96 7.40 12.74 -14.74
N PHE A 97 6.49 11.77 -14.86
CA PHE A 97 6.09 11.19 -16.14
C PHE A 97 4.64 11.52 -16.54
N GLU A 98 3.88 12.22 -15.70
CA GLU A 98 2.48 12.67 -15.93
C GLU A 98 1.59 11.61 -16.62
N ASN A 99 1.75 10.35 -16.22
CA ASN A 99 1.07 9.23 -16.86
C ASN A 99 0.07 8.56 -15.90
N ASN A 100 -1.21 8.86 -16.12
CA ASN A 100 -2.35 8.31 -15.37
C ASN A 100 -2.46 6.78 -15.40
N THR A 101 -1.73 6.09 -16.27
CA THR A 101 -1.74 4.61 -16.35
C THR A 101 -0.86 3.98 -15.25
N VAL A 102 0.22 4.66 -14.85
CA VAL A 102 1.21 4.12 -13.92
C VAL A 102 0.62 3.76 -12.55
N PRO A 103 -0.21 4.61 -11.90
CA PRO A 103 -0.87 4.28 -10.63
C PRO A 103 -1.72 3.01 -10.70
N ILE A 104 -2.48 2.83 -11.79
CA ILE A 104 -3.39 1.70 -11.98
C ILE A 104 -2.60 0.39 -12.08
N VAL A 105 -1.55 0.39 -12.90
CA VAL A 105 -0.69 -0.78 -13.08
C VAL A 105 -0.04 -1.19 -11.76
N ILE A 106 0.44 -0.22 -10.98
CA ILE A 106 1.05 -0.50 -9.67
C ILE A 106 0.05 -1.16 -8.73
N ILE A 107 -1.18 -0.64 -8.62
CA ILE A 107 -2.21 -1.23 -7.74
C ILE A 107 -2.50 -2.67 -8.15
N VAL A 108 -2.67 -2.94 -9.45
CA VAL A 108 -2.91 -4.30 -9.95
C VAL A 108 -1.76 -5.22 -9.57
N VAL A 109 -0.52 -4.82 -9.85
CA VAL A 109 0.69 -5.62 -9.57
C VAL A 109 0.84 -5.91 -8.07
N VAL A 110 0.58 -4.92 -7.23
CA VAL A 110 0.70 -5.00 -5.76
C VAL A 110 -0.31 -5.96 -5.15
N VAL A 111 -1.48 -6.14 -5.79
CA VAL A 111 -2.51 -7.09 -5.34
C VAL A 111 -2.29 -8.47 -5.94
N THR A 112 -1.99 -8.57 -7.23
CA THR A 112 -1.90 -9.86 -7.93
C THR A 112 -0.66 -10.65 -7.54
N ILE A 113 0.51 -10.00 -7.38
CA ILE A 113 1.76 -10.72 -7.10
C ILE A 113 1.70 -11.45 -5.74
N PRO A 114 1.31 -10.81 -4.62
CA PRO A 114 1.20 -11.51 -3.35
C PRO A 114 0.13 -12.61 -3.37
N MET A 115 -0.96 -12.43 -4.11
CA MET A 115 -2.01 -13.43 -4.24
C MET A 115 -1.51 -14.68 -4.97
N ILE A 116 -0.82 -14.51 -6.10
CA ILE A 116 -0.21 -15.61 -6.86
C ILE A 116 0.86 -16.32 -6.03
N TYR A 117 1.74 -15.55 -5.39
CA TYR A 117 2.81 -16.12 -4.55
C TYR A 117 2.24 -16.98 -3.42
N SER A 118 1.20 -16.47 -2.77
CA SER A 118 0.52 -17.17 -1.70
C SER A 118 -0.14 -18.47 -2.17
N PHE A 119 -0.75 -18.47 -3.37
CA PHE A 119 -1.32 -19.67 -4.00
C PHE A 119 -0.24 -20.70 -4.38
N VAL A 120 0.90 -20.25 -4.91
CA VAL A 120 2.04 -21.13 -5.21
C VAL A 120 2.58 -21.78 -3.94
N LEU A 121 2.64 -21.03 -2.84
CA LEU A 121 3.11 -21.55 -1.56
C LEU A 121 2.15 -22.62 -1.00
N TYR A 122 0.84 -22.37 -1.09
CA TYR A 122 -0.19 -23.35 -0.73
C TYR A 122 -0.07 -24.63 -1.57
N LYS A 123 0.13 -24.51 -2.89
CA LYS A 123 0.31 -25.67 -3.77
C LYS A 123 1.59 -26.46 -3.47
N LYS A 124 2.59 -25.83 -2.86
CA LYS A 124 3.82 -26.49 -2.37
C LYS A 124 3.64 -27.19 -1.02
N GLY A 125 2.44 -27.15 -0.43
CA GLY A 125 2.13 -27.79 0.85
C GLY A 125 2.60 -26.99 2.07
N ILE A 126 2.82 -25.68 1.90
CA ILE A 126 3.22 -24.75 2.97
C ILE A 126 2.08 -23.80 3.32
#